data_AF-A0A367FZ72-F1
#
_entry.id   AF-A0A367FZ72-F1
#
_cell.length_a   1.000
_cell.length_b   1.000
_cell.length_c   1.000
_cell.angle_alpha   90.00
_cell.angle_beta   90.00
_cell.angle_gamma   90.00
#
_symmetry.space_group_name_H-M   'P 1'
#
loop_
_entity.id
_entity.type
_entity.pdbx_description
1 polymer ?
#
loop_
_entity_poly.entity_id
_entity_poly.type
_entity_poly.pdbx_seq_one_letter_code
_entity_poly.pdbx_strand_id
1 'polypeptide(L)'
;MIVKKMPILQGFPDFETVKKLTKNHGFSERFVPLFYDIETTGLSRNSTFLYLIGAVAYEENNWQMYQWMIENEEEEPELLKTFSEFLQDFSCTIQYNGDSFDQPYLDARYQIHGLPSPFAKLPSLDLYRELKPLKGLLKLSRMNQPSMESFLGITERNYCDGGACIRLYKQFASGKKPEAAEIVMGHNQEDLLGLGKIFSMLSYLALFNEDYEALNCEIQDDQLAFTIKTNYDLPVKFSNHSEEIYIIGQNNCVRLLVKSQNGRLKQYYSNYKDYDYIPSEDIAIPKTLSACMDKKLRRPAKRDNCYTWFPVTEAFLHDPLKQKTYLKHCLPYYLSVLK
;
A
#
# COMPACT_ATOMS: atom_id res chain seq x y z
N MET A 1 -26.46 22.44 -0.23
CA MET A 1 -25.46 21.42 -0.63
C MET A 1 -24.90 21.74 -2.02
N ILE A 2 -23.59 21.97 -2.07
CA ILE A 2 -22.81 22.23 -3.29
C ILE A 2 -22.38 20.89 -3.90
N VAL A 3 -22.60 20.71 -5.20
CA VAL A 3 -22.22 19.50 -5.93
C VAL A 3 -21.30 19.88 -7.09
N LYS A 4 -20.15 19.22 -7.19
CA LYS A 4 -19.25 19.32 -8.33
C LYS A 4 -19.00 17.95 -8.96
N LYS A 5 -18.97 17.93 -10.29
CA LYS A 5 -18.47 16.81 -11.11
C LYS A 5 -17.45 17.36 -12.09
N MET A 6 -16.27 16.75 -12.16
CA MET A 6 -15.22 17.17 -13.09
C MET A 6 -14.38 15.99 -13.59
N PRO A 7 -13.94 15.99 -14.85
CA PRO A 7 -13.08 14.94 -15.38
C PRO A 7 -11.66 15.08 -14.81
N ILE A 8 -11.00 13.94 -14.54
CA ILE A 8 -9.58 13.90 -14.21
C ILE A 8 -8.80 13.64 -15.49
N LEU A 9 -8.13 14.66 -16.00
CA LEU A 9 -7.46 14.61 -17.32
C LEU A 9 -6.06 13.98 -17.27
N GLN A 10 -5.41 14.01 -16.11
CA GLN A 10 -4.05 13.50 -15.93
C GLN A 10 -3.78 13.19 -14.46
N GLY A 11 -2.70 12.45 -14.21
CA GLY A 11 -2.18 12.24 -12.86
C GLY A 11 -2.81 11.08 -12.10
N PHE A 12 -3.96 10.58 -12.52
CA PHE A 12 -4.58 9.38 -11.94
C PHE A 12 -4.11 8.10 -12.68
N PRO A 13 -3.96 6.94 -12.01
CA PRO A 13 -3.65 5.68 -12.68
C PRO A 13 -4.76 5.31 -13.69
N ASP A 14 -4.38 4.75 -14.84
CA ASP A 14 -5.37 4.25 -15.79
C ASP A 14 -6.16 3.06 -15.19
N PHE A 15 -7.37 2.84 -15.71
CA PHE A 15 -8.28 1.81 -15.19
C PHE A 15 -7.68 0.40 -15.22
N GLU A 16 -6.92 0.06 -16.26
CA GLU A 16 -6.31 -1.27 -16.38
C GLU A 16 -5.18 -1.47 -15.36
N THR A 17 -4.40 -0.43 -15.07
CA THR A 17 -3.44 -0.43 -13.95
C THR A 17 -4.15 -0.63 -12.62
N VAL A 18 -5.26 0.08 -12.37
CA VAL A 18 -6.06 -0.13 -11.15
C VAL A 18 -6.54 -1.57 -11.03
N LYS A 19 -7.15 -2.11 -12.08
CA LYS A 19 -7.65 -3.49 -12.12
C LYS A 19 -6.55 -4.55 -11.93
N LYS A 20 -5.37 -4.34 -12.49
CA LYS A 20 -4.25 -5.28 -12.35
C LYS A 20 -3.66 -5.27 -10.94
N LEU A 21 -3.44 -4.09 -10.36
CA LEU A 21 -2.86 -3.95 -9.02
C LEU A 21 -3.80 -4.41 -7.90
N THR A 22 -5.11 -4.52 -8.16
CA THR A 22 -6.11 -5.07 -7.22
C THR A 22 -6.44 -6.55 -7.43
N LYS A 23 -5.81 -7.23 -8.40
CA LYS A 23 -6.16 -8.61 -8.79
C LYS A 23 -6.09 -9.62 -7.64
N ASN A 24 -5.20 -9.41 -6.67
CA ASN A 24 -4.99 -10.33 -5.56
C ASN A 24 -5.97 -10.13 -4.39
N HIS A 25 -6.84 -9.11 -4.45
CA HIS A 25 -7.75 -8.74 -3.36
C HIS A 25 -9.11 -9.45 -3.42
N GLY A 26 -9.30 -10.39 -4.34
CA GLY A 26 -10.49 -11.24 -4.39
C GLY A 26 -11.79 -10.49 -4.69
N PHE A 27 -11.71 -9.32 -5.33
CA PHE A 27 -12.88 -8.60 -5.80
C PHE A 27 -13.68 -9.42 -6.82
N SER A 28 -14.99 -9.16 -6.91
CA SER A 28 -15.89 -9.88 -7.81
C SER A 28 -15.47 -9.75 -9.28
N GLU A 29 -16.00 -10.62 -10.15
CA GLU A 29 -15.75 -10.56 -11.61
C GLU A 29 -16.13 -9.19 -12.21
N ARG A 30 -17.13 -8.52 -11.61
CA ARG A 30 -17.48 -7.13 -11.90
C ARG A 30 -16.63 -6.19 -11.03
N PHE A 31 -15.50 -5.73 -11.57
CA PHE A 31 -14.63 -4.75 -10.90
C PHE A 31 -15.01 -3.32 -11.29
N VAL A 32 -15.67 -2.60 -10.39
CA VAL A 32 -16.05 -1.17 -10.50
C VAL A 32 -15.58 -0.47 -9.21
N PRO A 33 -14.35 0.07 -9.18
CA PRO A 33 -13.76 0.68 -7.99
C PRO A 33 -14.26 2.11 -7.77
N LEU A 34 -14.44 2.47 -6.51
CA LEU A 34 -14.63 3.85 -6.06
C LEU A 34 -13.48 4.28 -5.15
N PHE A 35 -12.77 5.33 -5.50
CA PHE A 35 -11.88 6.00 -4.56
C PHE A 35 -12.67 7.07 -3.82
N TYR A 36 -12.50 7.24 -2.52
CA TYR A 36 -13.14 8.34 -1.80
C TYR A 36 -12.34 8.78 -0.57
N ASP A 37 -12.65 10.00 -0.14
CA ASP A 37 -12.09 10.67 1.04
C ASP A 37 -13.17 11.56 1.66
N ILE A 38 -13.13 11.72 2.99
CA ILE A 38 -14.11 12.53 3.71
C ILE A 38 -13.49 13.67 4.49
N GLU A 39 -14.28 14.72 4.65
CA GLU A 39 -13.95 15.88 5.47
C GLU A 39 -14.99 16.11 6.56
N THR A 40 -14.51 16.29 7.79
CA THR A 40 -15.37 16.33 8.98
C THR A 40 -15.04 17.53 9.87
N THR A 41 -16.00 17.98 10.67
CA THR A 41 -15.78 19.10 11.60
C THR A 41 -14.95 18.73 12.84
N GLY A 42 -14.43 17.49 12.89
CA GLY A 42 -13.45 16.97 13.84
C GLY A 42 -13.41 15.44 13.86
N LEU A 43 -12.57 14.88 14.73
CA LEU A 43 -12.29 13.43 14.73
C LEU A 43 -13.35 12.57 15.44
N SER A 44 -14.26 13.20 16.20
CA SER A 44 -15.24 12.49 17.03
C SER A 44 -16.53 12.21 16.26
N ARG A 45 -16.64 11.02 15.68
CA ARG A 45 -17.81 10.57 14.90
C ARG A 45 -19.19 10.78 15.56
N ASN A 46 -19.23 10.86 16.90
CA ASN A 46 -20.47 11.03 17.67
C ASN A 46 -20.82 12.49 17.97
N SER A 47 -19.85 13.41 17.93
CA SER A 47 -20.04 14.80 18.37
C SER A 47 -19.65 15.84 17.31
N THR A 48 -19.23 15.39 16.13
CA THR A 48 -18.93 16.21 14.96
C THR A 48 -19.71 15.65 13.77
N PHE A 49 -19.85 16.44 12.72
CA PHE A 49 -20.57 16.05 11.52
C PHE A 49 -19.67 16.07 10.28
N LEU A 50 -20.03 15.23 9.31
CA LEU A 50 -19.46 15.14 7.98
C LEU A 50 -19.89 16.35 7.17
N TYR A 51 -18.95 17.05 6.51
CA TYR A 51 -19.32 18.21 5.70
C TYR A 51 -18.96 18.11 4.23
N LEU A 52 -18.04 17.22 3.85
CA LEU A 52 -17.71 16.97 2.44
C LEU A 52 -17.36 15.50 2.25
N ILE A 53 -17.89 14.92 1.17
CA ILE A 53 -17.43 13.65 0.61
C ILE A 53 -16.89 13.93 -0.78
N GLY A 54 -15.65 13.52 -1.01
CA GLY A 54 -15.04 13.47 -2.32
C GLY A 54 -14.96 12.04 -2.84
N ALA A 55 -15.16 11.84 -4.13
CA ALA A 55 -15.16 10.53 -4.77
C ALA A 55 -14.51 10.59 -6.16
N VAL A 56 -13.88 9.50 -6.59
CA VAL A 56 -13.39 9.30 -7.97
C VAL A 56 -13.90 7.98 -8.52
N ALA A 57 -14.69 8.07 -9.58
CA ALA A 57 -15.36 6.96 -10.26
C ALA A 57 -14.93 6.87 -11.72
N TYR A 58 -14.92 5.66 -12.30
CA TYR A 58 -14.62 5.47 -13.72
C TYR A 58 -15.90 5.40 -14.55
N GLU A 59 -16.10 6.38 -15.43
CA GLU A 59 -17.30 6.53 -16.25
C GLU A 59 -16.92 6.94 -17.68
N GLU A 60 -17.60 6.39 -18.69
CA GLU A 60 -17.41 6.79 -20.10
C GLU A 60 -15.93 6.79 -20.57
N ASN A 61 -15.15 5.80 -20.10
CA ASN A 61 -13.71 5.69 -20.34
C ASN A 61 -12.84 6.82 -19.75
N ASN A 62 -13.31 7.49 -18.70
CA ASN A 62 -12.52 8.48 -17.98
C ASN A 62 -12.79 8.46 -16.47
N TRP A 63 -11.83 8.92 -15.69
CA TRP A 63 -12.04 9.15 -14.26
C TRP A 63 -12.81 10.46 -14.05
N GLN A 64 -13.87 10.40 -13.25
CA GLN A 64 -14.71 11.53 -12.86
C GLN A 64 -14.57 11.73 -11.36
N MET A 65 -14.23 12.95 -10.96
CA MET A 65 -14.25 13.36 -9.56
C MET A 65 -15.60 13.98 -9.22
N TYR A 66 -16.14 13.56 -8.09
CA TYR A 66 -17.37 14.05 -7.48
C TYR A 66 -17.06 14.66 -6.13
N GLN A 67 -17.73 15.76 -5.81
CA GLN A 67 -17.66 16.38 -4.49
C GLN A 67 -19.06 16.84 -4.08
N TRP A 68 -19.47 16.44 -2.89
CA TRP A 68 -20.70 16.89 -2.25
C TRP A 68 -20.36 17.57 -0.93
N MET A 69 -20.50 18.89 -0.88
CA MET A 69 -20.23 19.69 0.31
C MET A 69 -21.52 20.30 0.85
N ILE A 70 -21.82 20.08 2.12
CA ILE A 70 -22.96 20.73 2.76
C ILE A 70 -22.61 22.14 3.24
N GLU A 71 -23.63 22.97 3.38
CA GLU A 71 -23.48 24.37 3.79
C GLU A 71 -23.76 24.58 5.29
N ASN A 72 -24.46 23.62 5.90
CA ASN A 72 -24.78 23.58 7.31
C ASN A 72 -25.05 22.13 7.76
N GLU A 73 -25.08 21.89 9.07
CA GLU A 73 -25.24 20.54 9.66
C GLU A 73 -26.58 19.88 9.33
N GLU A 74 -27.65 20.64 9.08
CA GLU A 74 -29.00 20.10 8.80
C GLU A 74 -29.06 19.34 7.46
N GLU A 75 -28.10 19.57 6.57
CA GLU A 75 -27.98 18.90 5.28
C GLU A 75 -27.23 17.55 5.34
N GLU A 76 -26.58 17.20 6.46
CA GLU A 76 -25.81 15.95 6.57
C GLU A 76 -26.61 14.67 6.24
N PRO A 77 -27.89 14.53 6.65
CA PRO A 77 -28.71 13.39 6.24
C PRO A 77 -28.86 13.25 4.72
N GLU A 78 -28.95 14.37 4.00
CA GLU A 78 -29.08 14.38 2.54
C GLU A 78 -27.76 14.01 1.86
N LEU A 79 -26.64 14.49 2.38
CA LEU A 79 -25.30 14.09 1.94
C LEU A 79 -25.10 12.57 2.08
N LEU A 80 -25.47 12.01 3.24
CA LEU A 80 -25.37 10.56 3.49
C LEU A 80 -26.27 9.74 2.56
N LYS A 81 -27.51 10.16 2.32
CA LYS A 81 -28.41 9.47 1.37
C LYS A 81 -27.84 9.52 -0.04
N THR A 82 -27.41 10.69 -0.50
CA THR A 82 -26.81 10.89 -1.82
C THR A 82 -25.62 9.97 -2.03
N PHE A 83 -24.71 9.88 -1.06
CA PHE A 83 -23.55 9.01 -1.16
C PHE A 83 -23.91 7.52 -1.07
N SER A 84 -24.88 7.14 -0.23
CA SER A 84 -25.38 5.78 -0.14
C SER A 84 -26.00 5.29 -1.46
N GLU A 85 -26.77 6.15 -2.14
CA GLU A 85 -27.31 5.86 -3.47
C GLU A 85 -26.21 5.75 -4.51
N PHE A 86 -25.25 6.69 -4.51
CA PHE A 86 -24.10 6.66 -5.41
C PHE A 86 -23.26 5.38 -5.26
N LEU A 87 -23.05 4.90 -4.03
CA LEU A 87 -22.26 3.70 -3.74
C LEU A 87 -22.83 2.41 -4.35
N GLN A 88 -24.12 2.35 -4.70
CA GLN A 88 -24.78 1.12 -5.17
C GLN A 88 -24.23 0.60 -6.51
N ASP A 89 -23.63 1.46 -7.31
CA ASP A 89 -23.08 1.10 -8.62
C ASP A 89 -21.66 0.49 -8.58
N PHE A 90 -21.02 0.54 -7.40
CA PHE A 90 -19.64 0.15 -7.20
C PHE A 90 -19.50 -1.23 -6.56
N SER A 91 -18.41 -1.92 -6.89
CA SER A 91 -18.11 -3.27 -6.39
C SER A 91 -17.11 -3.27 -5.25
N CYS A 92 -16.36 -2.19 -5.06
CA CYS A 92 -15.37 -2.03 -4.02
C CYS A 92 -15.03 -0.56 -3.79
N THR A 93 -14.44 -0.27 -2.63
CA THR A 93 -13.93 1.05 -2.28
C THR A 93 -12.42 1.03 -2.10
N ILE A 94 -11.76 2.15 -2.36
CA ILE A 94 -10.32 2.33 -2.19
C ILE A 94 -10.09 3.64 -1.42
N GLN A 95 -9.37 3.55 -0.31
CA GLN A 95 -9.17 4.67 0.63
C GLN A 95 -7.75 4.63 1.21
N TYR A 96 -7.33 5.73 1.83
CA TYR A 96 -6.11 5.78 2.63
C TYR A 96 -6.44 5.79 4.11
N ASN A 97 -6.17 4.70 4.84
CA ASN A 97 -6.51 4.57 6.26
C ASN A 97 -8.04 4.62 6.55
N GLY A 98 -8.86 4.34 5.53
CA GLY A 98 -10.32 4.44 5.59
C GLY A 98 -10.99 3.40 6.49
N ASP A 99 -10.37 2.23 6.67
CA ASP A 99 -10.89 1.19 7.59
C ASP A 99 -10.80 1.65 9.06
N SER A 100 -9.87 2.57 9.37
CA SER A 100 -9.64 3.06 10.72
C SER A 100 -10.41 4.36 11.02
N PHE A 101 -10.72 5.16 9.99
CA PHE A 101 -11.34 6.46 10.15
C PHE A 101 -12.61 6.63 9.32
N ASP A 102 -12.50 6.76 8.01
CA ASP A 102 -13.56 7.21 7.10
C ASP A 102 -14.82 6.35 7.17
N GLN A 103 -14.70 5.04 6.93
CA GLN A 103 -15.85 4.14 6.95
C GLN A 103 -16.46 4.05 8.36
N PRO A 104 -15.68 3.83 9.45
CA PRO A 104 -16.24 3.84 10.80
C PRO A 104 -16.87 5.18 11.21
N TYR A 105 -16.42 6.31 10.65
CA TYR A 105 -17.03 7.62 10.83
C TYR A 105 -18.39 7.67 10.14
N LEU A 106 -18.44 7.32 8.85
CA LEU A 106 -19.67 7.27 8.06
C LEU A 106 -20.70 6.32 8.67
N ASP A 107 -20.31 5.11 9.07
CA ASP A 107 -21.20 4.14 9.74
C ASP A 107 -21.90 4.74 10.97
N ALA A 108 -21.15 5.47 11.81
CA ALA A 108 -21.72 6.14 12.98
C ALA A 108 -22.66 7.29 12.58
N ARG A 109 -22.35 8.06 11.53
CA ARG A 109 -23.24 9.12 11.05
C ARG A 109 -24.53 8.55 10.46
N TYR A 110 -24.45 7.47 9.67
CA TYR A 110 -25.64 6.74 9.20
C TYR A 110 -26.50 6.28 10.38
N GLN A 111 -25.89 5.68 11.41
CA GLN A 111 -26.60 5.24 12.61
C GLN A 111 -27.28 6.40 13.36
N ILE A 112 -26.59 7.52 13.56
CA ILE A 112 -27.12 8.71 14.25
C ILE A 112 -28.37 9.26 13.54
N HIS A 113 -28.37 9.23 12.21
CA HIS A 113 -29.50 9.68 11.39
C HIS A 113 -30.54 8.59 11.09
N GLY A 114 -30.41 7.40 11.69
CA GLY A 114 -31.35 6.29 11.48
C GLY A 114 -31.34 5.72 10.06
N LEU A 115 -30.24 5.88 9.33
CA LEU A 115 -30.04 5.40 7.97
C LEU A 115 -29.29 4.07 7.95
N PRO A 116 -29.57 3.15 7.00
CA PRO A 116 -28.81 1.93 6.85
C PRO A 116 -27.42 2.21 6.29
N SER A 117 -26.39 1.52 6.80
CA SER A 117 -25.04 1.59 6.26
C SER A 117 -24.94 0.92 4.88
N PRO A 118 -24.35 1.58 3.86
CA PRO A 118 -24.12 0.98 2.55
C PRO A 118 -22.91 0.02 2.52
N PHE A 119 -22.09 -0.06 3.57
CA PHE A 119 -20.79 -0.74 3.53
C PHE A 119 -20.81 -2.22 3.87
N ALA A 120 -21.91 -2.75 4.43
CA ALA A 120 -21.95 -4.11 5.00
C ALA A 120 -21.56 -5.23 4.02
N LYS A 121 -21.69 -5.01 2.71
CA LYS A 121 -21.33 -5.97 1.65
C LYS A 121 -20.34 -5.40 0.63
N LEU A 122 -19.80 -4.21 0.88
CA LEU A 122 -18.91 -3.52 -0.05
C LEU A 122 -17.47 -3.65 0.45
N PRO A 123 -16.62 -4.46 -0.20
CA PRO A 123 -15.25 -4.65 0.25
C PRO A 123 -14.44 -3.36 0.06
N SER A 124 -13.53 -3.09 1.00
CA SER A 124 -12.61 -1.95 0.99
C SER A 124 -11.17 -2.39 0.72
N LEU A 125 -10.40 -1.52 0.07
CA LEU A 125 -8.95 -1.60 -0.08
C LEU A 125 -8.32 -0.41 0.65
N ASP A 126 -7.82 -0.65 1.85
CA ASP A 126 -7.11 0.36 2.61
C ASP A 126 -5.61 0.38 2.25
N LEU A 127 -5.21 1.40 1.48
CA LEU A 127 -3.83 1.54 1.02
C LEU A 127 -2.82 1.69 2.15
N TYR A 128 -3.18 2.25 3.31
CA TYR A 128 -2.26 2.33 4.44
C TYR A 128 -1.88 0.93 4.95
N ARG A 129 -2.85 0.02 4.99
CA ARG A 129 -2.66 -1.36 5.44
C ARG A 129 -1.82 -2.14 4.43
N GLU A 130 -2.16 -2.02 3.14
CA GLU A 130 -1.47 -2.71 2.05
C GLU A 130 -0.02 -2.26 1.89
N LEU A 131 0.25 -0.96 2.01
CA LEU A 131 1.59 -0.39 1.79
C LEU A 131 2.50 -0.47 3.01
N LYS A 132 1.99 -0.91 4.18
CA LYS A 132 2.77 -1.04 5.42
C LYS A 132 4.09 -1.82 5.28
N PRO A 133 4.17 -2.94 4.52
CA PRO A 133 5.41 -3.68 4.30
C PRO A 133 6.50 -2.84 3.59
N LEU A 134 6.11 -1.82 2.82
CA LEU A 134 7.04 -1.00 2.04
C LEU A 134 7.84 -0.02 2.89
N LYS A 135 7.45 0.21 4.15
CA LYS A 135 8.07 1.23 5.02
C LYS A 135 9.60 1.08 5.08
N GLY A 136 10.08 -0.12 5.38
CA GLY A 136 11.50 -0.43 5.43
C GLY A 136 12.14 -0.38 4.05
N LEU A 137 11.55 -1.05 3.05
CA LEU A 137 12.07 -1.07 1.68
C LEU A 137 12.35 0.33 1.12
N LEU A 138 11.40 1.25 1.32
CA LEU A 138 11.41 2.60 0.74
C LEU A 138 11.96 3.67 1.70
N LYS A 139 12.47 3.29 2.89
CA LYS A 139 13.00 4.19 3.92
C LYS A 139 12.02 5.29 4.34
N LEU A 140 10.74 4.94 4.46
CA LEU A 140 9.69 5.90 4.78
C LEU A 140 9.69 6.20 6.29
N SER A 141 9.98 7.46 6.65
CA SER A 141 9.95 7.90 8.05
C SER A 141 8.54 7.86 8.64
N ARG A 142 7.55 8.20 7.83
CA ARG A 142 6.13 8.27 8.16
C ARG A 142 5.31 7.69 7.02
N MET A 143 4.11 7.24 7.36
CA MET A 143 3.15 6.62 6.43
C MET A 143 1.82 7.39 6.49
N ASN A 144 1.83 8.70 6.73
CA ASN A 144 0.64 9.52 6.47
C ASN A 144 0.65 9.93 4.99
N GLN A 145 -0.52 10.25 4.44
CA GLN A 145 -0.68 10.55 3.02
C GLN A 145 0.32 11.62 2.50
N PRO A 146 0.54 12.76 3.17
CA PRO A 146 1.55 13.74 2.74
C PRO A 146 2.98 13.18 2.65
N SER A 147 3.35 12.23 3.51
CA SER A 147 4.68 11.60 3.44
C SER A 147 4.80 10.64 2.26
N MET A 148 3.71 9.94 1.92
CA MET A 148 3.67 9.04 0.75
C MET A 148 3.70 9.86 -0.55
N GLU A 149 2.95 10.95 -0.60
CA GLU A 149 2.97 11.93 -1.68
C GLU A 149 4.35 12.54 -1.89
N SER A 150 5.02 12.96 -0.81
CA SER A 150 6.38 13.50 -0.86
C SER A 150 7.37 12.48 -1.43
N PHE A 151 7.26 11.20 -1.06
CA PHE A 151 8.05 10.13 -1.66
C PHE A 151 7.81 10.01 -3.18
N LEU A 152 6.59 10.26 -3.64
CA LEU A 152 6.19 10.29 -5.05
C LEU A 152 6.55 11.61 -5.77
N GLY A 153 7.26 12.53 -5.10
CA GLY A 153 7.67 13.82 -5.66
C GLY A 153 6.60 14.92 -5.57
N ILE A 154 5.47 14.67 -4.91
CA ILE A 154 4.42 15.66 -4.67
C ILE A 154 4.78 16.39 -3.38
N THR A 155 5.38 17.57 -3.52
CA THR A 155 5.95 18.33 -2.38
C THR A 155 5.23 19.65 -2.11
N GLU A 156 4.42 20.11 -3.06
CA GLU A 156 3.66 21.35 -2.96
C GLU A 156 2.17 21.05 -3.12
N ARG A 157 1.36 21.65 -2.23
CA ARG A 157 -0.11 21.66 -2.27
C ARG A 157 -0.55 23.11 -2.39
N ASN A 158 -1.56 23.37 -3.20
CA ASN A 158 -2.03 24.71 -3.52
C ASN A 158 -3.05 25.25 -2.51
N TYR A 159 -3.72 24.33 -1.81
CA TYR A 159 -4.76 24.68 -0.85
C TYR A 159 -4.22 24.65 0.58
N CYS A 160 -5.01 24.16 1.52
CA CYS A 160 -4.64 24.15 2.93
C CYS A 160 -4.19 22.75 3.39
N ASP A 161 -3.67 22.69 4.62
CA ASP A 161 -3.55 21.42 5.34
C ASP A 161 -4.92 21.01 5.93
N GLY A 162 -5.07 19.71 6.25
CA GLY A 162 -6.31 19.18 6.83
C GLY A 162 -6.67 19.80 8.18
N GLY A 163 -5.67 20.28 8.94
CA GLY A 163 -5.90 20.98 10.22
C GLY A 163 -6.61 22.32 10.04
N ALA A 164 -6.36 23.01 8.93
CA ALA A 164 -6.99 24.27 8.57
C ALA A 164 -8.39 24.09 7.96
N CYS A 165 -8.69 22.96 7.33
CA CYS A 165 -9.97 22.67 6.69
C CYS A 165 -11.17 22.90 7.63
N ILE A 166 -11.09 22.37 8.86
CA ILE A 166 -12.16 22.54 9.88
C ILE A 166 -12.46 24.02 10.15
N ARG A 167 -11.42 24.85 10.30
CA ARG A 167 -11.57 26.28 10.58
C ARG A 167 -12.15 27.00 9.37
N LEU A 168 -11.67 26.68 8.17
CA LEU A 168 -12.13 27.27 6.91
C LEU A 168 -13.58 26.94 6.63
N TYR A 169 -13.99 25.68 6.80
CA TYR A 169 -15.39 25.26 6.69
C TYR A 169 -16.30 26.04 7.66
N LYS A 170 -15.89 26.19 8.93
CA LYS A 170 -16.66 26.99 9.91
C LYS A 170 -16.79 28.47 9.52
N GLN A 171 -15.77 29.04 8.88
CA GLN A 171 -15.85 30.42 8.36
C GLN A 171 -16.78 30.52 7.15
N PHE A 172 -16.78 29.51 6.28
CA PHE A 172 -17.73 29.39 5.18
C PHE A 172 -19.17 29.27 5.67
N ALA A 173 -19.47 28.28 6.51
CA ALA A 173 -20.82 28.00 7.02
C ALA A 173 -21.42 29.15 7.84
N SER A 174 -20.59 30.03 8.43
CA SER A 174 -21.04 31.24 9.13
C SER A 174 -21.20 32.46 8.23
N GLY A 175 -20.95 32.34 6.92
CA GLY A 175 -20.97 33.44 5.95
C GLY A 175 -19.81 34.42 6.06
N LYS A 176 -18.86 34.18 6.98
CA LYS A 176 -17.71 35.09 7.22
C LYS A 176 -16.68 35.04 6.10
N LYS A 177 -16.55 33.89 5.44
CA LYS A 177 -15.57 33.67 4.36
C LYS A 177 -16.13 32.74 3.28
N PRO A 178 -17.02 33.24 2.39
CA PRO A 178 -17.63 32.43 1.34
C PRO A 178 -16.62 31.71 0.44
N GLU A 179 -15.48 32.34 0.16
CA GLU A 179 -14.41 31.78 -0.68
C GLU A 179 -13.68 30.58 -0.03
N ALA A 180 -13.90 30.32 1.26
CA ALA A 180 -13.31 29.17 1.94
C ALA A 180 -13.86 27.82 1.43
N ALA A 181 -15.04 27.80 0.81
CA ALA A 181 -15.60 26.62 0.15
C ALA A 181 -14.66 26.05 -0.92
N GLU A 182 -14.15 26.92 -1.80
CA GLU A 182 -13.22 26.51 -2.87
C GLU A 182 -11.91 25.98 -2.30
N ILE A 183 -11.47 26.51 -1.15
CA ILE A 183 -10.23 26.06 -0.51
C ILE A 183 -10.38 24.65 0.07
N VAL A 184 -11.47 24.37 0.79
CA VAL A 184 -11.69 23.05 1.41
C VAL A 184 -12.00 21.98 0.36
N MET A 185 -12.78 22.32 -0.69
CA MET A 185 -13.00 21.41 -1.81
C MET A 185 -11.71 21.18 -2.60
N GLY A 186 -10.88 22.21 -2.78
CA GLY A 186 -9.57 22.08 -3.40
C GLY A 186 -8.62 21.16 -2.63
N HIS A 187 -8.62 21.22 -1.30
CA HIS A 187 -7.86 20.29 -0.46
C HIS A 187 -8.29 18.83 -0.68
N ASN A 188 -9.59 18.54 -0.55
CA ASN A 188 -10.12 17.19 -0.78
C ASN A 188 -9.86 16.70 -2.22
N GLN A 189 -9.88 17.60 -3.21
CA GLN A 189 -9.46 17.28 -4.58
C GLN A 189 -7.98 16.86 -4.64
N GLU A 190 -7.07 17.60 -3.99
CA GLU A 190 -5.66 17.24 -3.92
C GLU A 190 -5.45 15.89 -3.20
N ASP A 191 -6.20 15.61 -2.14
CA ASP A 191 -6.14 14.33 -1.43
C ASP A 191 -6.63 13.16 -2.29
N LEU A 192 -7.70 13.31 -3.07
CA LEU A 192 -8.14 12.27 -4.00
C LEU A 192 -7.14 12.02 -5.13
N LEU A 193 -6.53 13.09 -5.68
CA LEU A 193 -5.48 12.94 -6.69
C LEU A 193 -4.23 12.27 -6.11
N GLY A 194 -3.86 12.66 -4.88
CA GLY A 194 -2.80 12.05 -4.10
C GLY A 194 -3.07 10.56 -3.83
N LEU A 195 -4.30 10.20 -3.48
CA LEU A 195 -4.74 8.83 -3.27
C LEU A 195 -4.53 7.97 -4.52
N GLY A 196 -4.88 8.48 -5.70
CA GLY A 196 -4.61 7.81 -6.98
C GLY A 196 -3.11 7.63 -7.24
N LYS A 197 -2.28 8.62 -6.90
CA LYS A 197 -0.82 8.50 -7.00
C LYS A 197 -0.25 7.46 -6.03
N ILE A 198 -0.70 7.47 -4.78
CA ILE A 198 -0.30 6.50 -3.75
C ILE A 198 -0.70 5.08 -4.16
N PHE A 199 -1.86 4.90 -4.80
CA PHE A 199 -2.28 3.60 -5.31
C PHE A 199 -1.22 2.93 -6.21
N SER A 200 -0.49 3.72 -7.03
CA SER A 200 0.58 3.18 -7.89
C SER A 200 1.73 2.51 -7.10
N MET A 201 1.88 2.81 -5.80
CA MET A 201 2.88 2.18 -4.94
C MET A 201 2.57 0.71 -4.65
N LEU A 202 1.36 0.22 -4.94
CA LEU A 202 1.06 -1.22 -4.88
C LEU A 202 1.98 -2.04 -5.81
N SER A 203 2.53 -1.44 -6.86
CA SER A 203 3.53 -2.07 -7.75
C SER A 203 4.77 -2.58 -7.00
N TYR A 204 5.22 -1.91 -5.93
CA TYR A 204 6.36 -2.38 -5.12
C TYR A 204 6.05 -3.70 -4.40
N LEU A 205 4.77 -4.00 -4.14
CA LEU A 205 4.35 -5.25 -3.50
C LEU A 205 4.61 -6.48 -4.38
N ALA A 206 4.91 -6.29 -5.67
CA ALA A 206 5.37 -7.37 -6.54
C ALA A 206 6.54 -8.16 -5.91
N LEU A 207 7.47 -7.47 -5.25
CA LEU A 207 8.61 -8.09 -4.56
C LEU A 207 8.21 -8.95 -3.35
N PHE A 208 7.08 -8.64 -2.72
CA PHE A 208 6.56 -9.37 -1.57
C PHE A 208 5.64 -10.52 -1.98
N ASN A 209 4.94 -10.36 -3.11
CA ASN A 209 3.91 -11.29 -3.59
C ASN A 209 4.44 -12.29 -4.64
N GLU A 210 5.76 -12.36 -4.84
CA GLU A 210 6.40 -13.22 -5.83
C GLU A 210 5.97 -12.94 -7.28
N ASP A 211 5.48 -11.72 -7.54
CA ASP A 211 4.97 -11.28 -8.85
C ASP A 211 6.09 -10.69 -9.71
N TYR A 212 7.11 -11.51 -9.95
CA TYR A 212 8.31 -11.13 -10.69
C TYR A 212 8.99 -12.32 -11.38
N GLU A 213 9.92 -12.02 -12.28
CA GLU A 213 10.77 -12.98 -12.98
C GLU A 213 12.24 -12.71 -12.69
N ALA A 214 13.03 -13.76 -12.51
CA ALA A 214 14.48 -13.66 -12.50
C ALA A 214 14.98 -13.59 -13.95
N LEU A 215 15.71 -12.53 -14.30
CA LEU A 215 16.26 -12.35 -15.65
C LEU A 215 17.69 -12.83 -15.76
N ASN A 216 18.52 -12.49 -14.78
CA ASN A 216 19.95 -12.79 -14.79
C ASN A 216 20.49 -12.89 -13.37
N CYS A 217 21.59 -13.61 -13.23
CA CYS A 217 22.34 -13.72 -11.99
C CYS A 217 23.84 -13.80 -12.30
N GLU A 218 24.62 -12.85 -11.79
CA GLU A 218 26.05 -12.75 -12.04
C GLU A 218 26.84 -12.54 -10.76
N ILE A 219 28.09 -12.99 -10.74
CA ILE A 219 29.01 -12.68 -9.64
C ILE A 219 29.66 -11.33 -9.94
N GLN A 220 29.55 -10.41 -9.00
CA GLN A 220 30.14 -9.08 -9.05
C GLN A 220 30.82 -8.78 -7.72
N ASP A 221 32.14 -8.59 -7.72
CA ASP A 221 32.92 -8.22 -6.52
C ASP A 221 32.63 -9.12 -5.30
N ASP A 222 32.72 -10.45 -5.48
CA ASP A 222 32.39 -11.49 -4.49
C ASP A 222 30.95 -11.49 -3.96
N GLN A 223 30.07 -10.71 -4.59
CA GLN A 223 28.63 -10.69 -4.34
C GLN A 223 27.89 -11.33 -5.50
N LEU A 224 26.65 -11.73 -5.23
CA LEU A 224 25.77 -12.23 -6.26
C LEU A 224 24.72 -11.19 -6.61
N ALA A 225 24.72 -10.75 -7.87
CA ALA A 225 23.81 -9.75 -8.39
C ALA A 225 22.67 -10.41 -9.17
N PHE A 226 21.47 -10.40 -8.60
CA PHE A 226 20.25 -10.80 -9.26
C PHE A 226 19.63 -9.61 -9.99
N THR A 227 19.18 -9.83 -11.22
CA THR A 227 18.31 -8.91 -11.96
C THR A 227 16.91 -9.50 -12.02
N ILE A 228 15.94 -8.77 -11.48
CA ILE A 228 14.55 -9.16 -11.34
C ILE A 228 13.70 -8.19 -12.18
N LYS A 229 12.72 -8.73 -12.91
CA LYS A 229 11.73 -7.96 -13.64
C LYS A 229 10.37 -8.06 -12.97
N THR A 230 9.75 -6.93 -12.66
CA THR A 230 8.38 -6.85 -12.17
C THR A 230 7.41 -6.72 -13.34
N ASN A 231 6.14 -7.07 -13.11
CA ASN A 231 5.07 -6.90 -14.11
C ASN A 231 4.60 -5.45 -14.27
N TYR A 232 5.06 -4.56 -13.40
CA TYR A 232 4.66 -3.16 -13.34
C TYR A 232 5.88 -2.27 -13.19
N ASP A 233 5.80 -1.06 -13.76
CA ASP A 233 6.77 -0.02 -13.48
C ASP A 233 6.65 0.46 -12.03
N LEU A 234 7.79 0.59 -11.39
CA LEU A 234 7.91 1.21 -10.08
C LEU A 234 7.76 2.73 -10.25
N PRO A 235 6.89 3.39 -9.46
CA PRO A 235 6.58 4.80 -9.67
C PRO A 235 7.78 5.72 -9.39
N VAL A 236 8.70 5.31 -8.51
CA VAL A 236 9.90 6.05 -8.15
C VAL A 236 11.08 5.09 -8.03
N LYS A 237 12.26 5.54 -8.46
CA LYS A 237 13.50 4.80 -8.22
C LYS A 237 13.77 4.71 -6.71
N PHE A 238 14.08 3.51 -6.21
CA PHE A 238 14.44 3.32 -4.81
C PHE A 238 15.79 2.62 -4.67
N SER A 239 16.43 2.80 -3.52
CA SER A 239 17.53 1.93 -3.11
C SER A 239 17.60 1.79 -1.59
N ASN A 240 17.92 0.58 -1.12
CA ASN A 240 18.15 0.29 0.29
C ASN A 240 19.24 -0.76 0.47
N HIS A 241 19.74 -0.91 1.70
CA HIS A 241 20.74 -1.90 2.06
C HIS A 241 20.52 -2.43 3.47
N SER A 242 21.09 -3.59 3.73
CA SER A 242 21.31 -4.15 5.05
C SER A 242 22.76 -4.61 5.16
N GLU A 243 23.08 -5.34 6.23
CA GLU A 243 24.38 -6.02 6.32
C GLU A 243 24.55 -7.11 5.26
N GLU A 244 23.46 -7.69 4.73
CA GLU A 244 23.48 -8.85 3.83
C GLU A 244 23.23 -8.49 2.37
N ILE A 245 22.48 -7.42 2.11
CA ILE A 245 22.03 -7.07 0.76
C ILE A 245 22.14 -5.59 0.42
N TYR A 246 22.23 -5.30 -0.87
CA TYR A 246 21.92 -3.99 -1.46
C TYR A 246 20.85 -4.19 -2.53
N ILE A 247 19.80 -3.39 -2.51
CA ILE A 247 18.69 -3.47 -3.46
C ILE A 247 18.46 -2.10 -4.11
N ILE A 248 18.24 -2.08 -5.42
CA ILE A 248 17.91 -0.89 -6.19
C ILE A 248 16.86 -1.24 -7.23
N GLY A 249 15.82 -0.41 -7.36
CA GLY A 249 14.75 -0.61 -8.34
C GLY A 249 14.50 0.65 -9.15
N GLN A 250 14.27 0.49 -10.45
CA GLN A 250 13.93 1.56 -11.37
C GLN A 250 13.11 0.99 -12.55
N ASN A 251 12.06 1.70 -12.96
CA ASN A 251 11.08 1.21 -13.93
C ASN A 251 10.57 -0.16 -13.48
N ASN A 252 10.49 -1.16 -14.35
CA ASN A 252 10.12 -2.53 -14.00
C ASN A 252 11.32 -3.45 -13.64
N CYS A 253 12.48 -2.89 -13.31
CA CYS A 253 13.70 -3.67 -13.06
C CYS A 253 14.22 -3.44 -11.64
N VAL A 254 14.56 -4.53 -10.95
CA VAL A 254 15.15 -4.51 -9.61
C VAL A 254 16.45 -5.30 -9.62
N ARG A 255 17.54 -4.68 -9.17
CA ARG A 255 18.84 -5.32 -8.98
C ARG A 255 19.05 -5.57 -7.49
N LEU A 256 19.34 -6.80 -7.12
CA LEU A 256 19.60 -7.24 -5.75
C LEU A 256 21.00 -7.84 -5.67
N LEU A 257 21.88 -7.20 -4.91
CA LEU A 257 23.22 -7.70 -4.59
C LEU A 257 23.14 -8.41 -3.23
N VAL A 258 23.56 -9.66 -3.19
CA VAL A 258 23.59 -10.49 -1.99
C VAL A 258 25.04 -10.86 -1.67
N LYS A 259 25.46 -10.62 -0.43
CA LYS A 259 26.81 -11.01 0.01
C LYS A 259 26.94 -12.52 0.05
N SER A 260 27.96 -13.05 -0.63
CA SER A 260 28.31 -14.46 -0.55
C SER A 260 29.37 -14.70 0.53
N GLN A 261 29.40 -15.91 1.10
CA GLN A 261 30.43 -16.34 2.04
C GLN A 261 31.04 -17.65 1.55
N ASN A 262 32.32 -17.61 1.18
CA ASN A 262 33.06 -18.76 0.65
C ASN A 262 32.32 -19.45 -0.52
N GLY A 263 31.80 -18.68 -1.47
CA GLY A 263 31.07 -19.20 -2.64
C GLY A 263 29.68 -19.78 -2.33
N ARG A 264 29.14 -19.50 -1.14
CA ARG A 264 27.81 -19.96 -0.70
C ARG A 264 26.93 -18.80 -0.30
N LEU A 265 25.63 -18.99 -0.43
CA LEU A 265 24.60 -18.08 0.04
C LEU A 265 23.84 -18.70 1.20
N LYS A 266 23.26 -17.84 2.04
CA LYS A 266 22.22 -18.27 2.97
C LYS A 266 20.91 -18.43 2.21
N GLN A 267 20.27 -19.59 2.36
CA GLN A 267 18.90 -19.83 1.91
C GLN A 267 17.96 -19.83 3.12
N TYR A 268 17.17 -18.76 3.26
CA TYR A 268 16.28 -18.57 4.39
C TYR A 268 14.96 -19.32 4.24
N TYR A 269 14.34 -19.70 5.36
CA TYR A 269 13.02 -20.34 5.39
C TYR A 269 12.05 -19.53 6.24
N SER A 270 10.91 -19.16 5.66
CA SER A 270 9.89 -18.32 6.29
C SER A 270 9.17 -19.03 7.45
N ASN A 271 9.04 -20.36 7.41
CA ASN A 271 8.43 -21.18 8.44
C ASN A 271 9.41 -21.59 9.56
N TYR A 272 10.20 -20.63 10.05
CA TYR A 272 11.23 -20.86 11.08
C TYR A 272 10.75 -21.56 12.35
N LYS A 273 9.44 -21.48 12.66
CA LYS A 273 8.85 -22.19 13.81
C LYS A 273 8.95 -23.71 13.70
N ASP A 274 9.09 -24.25 12.49
CA ASP A 274 9.19 -25.68 12.21
C ASP A 274 10.65 -26.17 12.16
N TYR A 275 11.61 -25.29 12.43
CA TYR A 275 13.04 -25.59 12.37
C TYR A 275 13.70 -25.43 13.74
N ASP A 276 14.77 -26.19 13.94
CA ASP A 276 15.78 -25.93 14.96
C ASP A 276 17.06 -25.44 14.27
N TYR A 277 17.79 -24.55 14.93
CA TYR A 277 19.09 -24.08 14.53
C TYR A 277 20.19 -24.84 15.28
N ILE A 278 21.23 -25.26 14.55
CA ILE A 278 22.39 -26.01 15.03
C ILE A 278 23.60 -25.07 15.10
N PRO A 279 23.99 -24.55 16.28
CA PRO A 279 25.03 -23.52 16.39
C PRO A 279 26.42 -23.96 15.94
N SER A 280 26.76 -25.25 16.11
CA SER A 280 28.06 -25.79 15.70
C SER A 280 28.25 -25.84 14.19
N GLU A 281 27.15 -25.94 13.44
CA GLU A 281 27.16 -26.10 11.98
C GLU A 281 26.65 -24.86 11.25
N ASP A 282 26.10 -23.88 11.97
CA ASP A 282 25.52 -22.65 11.42
C ASP A 282 24.44 -22.92 10.36
N ILE A 283 23.52 -23.86 10.67
CA ILE A 283 22.41 -24.25 9.81
C ILE A 283 21.11 -24.46 10.58
N ALA A 284 19.99 -24.32 9.89
CA ALA A 284 18.68 -24.72 10.34
C ALA A 284 18.28 -26.09 9.76
N ILE A 285 17.68 -26.92 10.60
CA ILE A 285 17.21 -28.26 10.26
C ILE A 285 15.73 -28.39 10.69
N PRO A 286 14.85 -28.99 9.87
CA PRO A 286 13.47 -29.26 10.27
C PRO A 286 13.39 -30.03 11.60
N LYS A 287 12.44 -29.66 12.44
CA LYS A 287 12.23 -30.31 13.75
C LYS A 287 11.98 -31.81 13.67
N THR A 288 11.45 -32.28 12.54
CA THR A 288 11.26 -33.70 12.25
C THR A 288 12.59 -34.44 12.12
N LEU A 289 13.63 -33.81 11.59
CA LEU A 289 14.97 -34.39 11.42
C LEU A 289 15.84 -34.18 12.66
N SER A 290 15.72 -33.04 13.34
CA SER A 290 16.48 -32.77 14.57
C SER A 290 15.94 -33.51 15.80
N ALA A 291 14.79 -34.20 15.68
CA ALA A 291 14.11 -34.88 16.78
C ALA A 291 15.01 -35.84 17.56
N CYS A 292 15.91 -36.54 16.88
CA CYS A 292 16.86 -37.49 17.45
C CYS A 292 18.16 -36.85 17.97
N MET A 293 18.38 -35.54 17.78
CA MET A 293 19.56 -34.83 18.25
C MET A 293 19.43 -34.43 19.73
N ASP A 294 20.56 -34.43 20.45
CA ASP A 294 20.63 -33.91 21.82
C ASP A 294 20.14 -32.46 21.87
N LYS A 295 19.23 -32.17 22.80
CA LYS A 295 18.66 -30.84 23.03
C LYS A 295 19.74 -29.79 23.33
N LYS A 296 20.92 -30.17 23.81
CA LYS A 296 22.04 -29.26 24.05
C LYS A 296 22.71 -28.76 22.76
N LEU A 297 22.55 -29.50 21.65
CA LEU A 297 23.19 -29.19 20.36
C LEU A 297 22.29 -28.36 19.44
N ARG A 298 21.04 -28.13 19.82
CA ARG A 298 20.05 -27.42 19.00
C ARG A 298 19.28 -26.38 19.82
N ARG A 299 18.78 -25.36 19.14
CA ARG A 299 17.84 -24.38 19.72
C ARG A 299 16.73 -24.08 18.71
N PRO A 300 15.52 -23.71 19.15
CA PRO A 300 14.47 -23.28 18.22
C PRO A 300 14.99 -22.20 17.28
N ALA A 301 14.77 -22.36 15.98
CA ALA A 301 15.20 -21.38 15.00
C ALA A 301 14.43 -20.05 15.17
N LYS A 302 15.07 -18.96 14.77
CA LYS A 302 14.55 -17.61 14.66
C LYS A 302 14.66 -17.18 13.20
N ARG A 303 13.98 -16.09 12.81
CA ARG A 303 14.00 -15.60 11.42
C ARG A 303 15.42 -15.34 10.90
N ASP A 304 16.29 -14.80 11.74
CA ASP A 304 17.68 -14.43 11.43
C ASP A 304 18.64 -15.62 11.31
N ASN A 305 18.28 -16.79 11.85
CA ASN A 305 19.12 -17.99 11.82
C ASN A 305 18.44 -19.21 11.19
N CYS A 306 17.25 -19.05 10.62
CA CYS A 306 16.56 -20.12 9.92
C CYS A 306 16.99 -20.20 8.45
N TYR A 307 18.23 -20.64 8.22
CA TYR A 307 18.78 -20.81 6.88
C TYR A 307 19.65 -22.06 6.72
N THR A 308 19.86 -22.48 5.48
CA THR A 308 20.92 -23.43 5.09
C THR A 308 21.92 -22.75 4.15
N TRP A 309 23.06 -23.40 3.93
CA TRP A 309 24.06 -22.93 2.98
C TRP A 309 23.79 -23.49 1.59
N PHE A 310 23.52 -22.60 0.64
CA PHE A 310 23.28 -22.90 -0.78
C PHE A 310 24.56 -22.64 -1.59
N PRO A 311 25.13 -23.66 -2.28
CA PRO A 311 26.32 -23.48 -3.10
C PRO A 311 26.01 -22.72 -4.40
N VAL A 312 26.79 -21.69 -4.70
CA VAL A 312 26.70 -20.97 -5.98
C VAL A 312 27.48 -21.78 -7.03
N THR A 313 26.75 -22.44 -7.93
CA THR A 313 27.33 -23.24 -9.01
C THR A 313 27.14 -22.53 -10.36
N GLU A 314 27.97 -22.85 -11.35
CA GLU A 314 27.78 -22.35 -12.72
C GLU A 314 26.38 -22.69 -13.28
N ALA A 315 25.89 -23.90 -13.00
CA ALA A 315 24.54 -24.32 -13.35
C ALA A 315 23.43 -23.49 -12.68
N PHE A 316 23.69 -22.83 -11.56
CA PHE A 316 22.75 -21.92 -10.92
C PHE A 316 22.77 -20.52 -11.57
N LEU A 317 23.95 -20.03 -11.94
CA LEU A 317 24.11 -18.73 -12.61
C LEU A 317 23.37 -18.66 -13.96
N HIS A 318 23.20 -19.80 -14.63
CA HIS A 318 22.54 -19.89 -15.93
C HIS A 318 21.12 -20.49 -15.89
N ASP A 319 20.51 -20.62 -14.70
CA ASP A 319 19.18 -21.22 -14.52
C ASP A 319 18.20 -20.25 -13.82
N PRO A 320 17.43 -19.46 -14.59
CA PRO A 320 16.45 -18.51 -14.05
C PRO A 320 15.40 -19.15 -13.13
N LEU A 321 15.05 -20.42 -13.33
CA LEU A 321 14.06 -21.11 -12.52
C LEU A 321 14.62 -21.43 -11.12
N LYS A 322 15.88 -21.86 -11.04
CA LYS A 322 16.56 -22.03 -9.75
C LYS A 322 16.77 -20.70 -9.04
N GLN A 323 17.12 -19.65 -9.79
CA GLN A 323 17.26 -18.29 -9.23
C GLN A 323 15.94 -17.79 -8.66
N LYS A 324 14.84 -17.96 -9.39
CA LYS A 324 13.49 -17.61 -8.89
C LYS A 324 13.14 -18.41 -7.63
N THR A 325 13.43 -19.71 -7.61
CA THR A 325 13.21 -20.55 -6.42
C THR A 325 14.02 -20.05 -5.21
N TYR A 326 15.29 -19.72 -5.40
CA TYR A 326 16.13 -19.14 -4.35
C TYR A 326 15.56 -17.80 -3.83
N LEU A 327 15.16 -16.91 -4.74
CA LEU A 327 14.59 -15.61 -4.39
C LEU A 327 13.26 -15.75 -3.62
N LYS A 328 12.39 -16.70 -3.98
CA LYS A 328 11.15 -16.98 -3.23
C LYS A 328 11.42 -17.30 -1.76
N HIS A 329 12.49 -18.04 -1.49
CA HIS A 329 12.90 -18.37 -0.13
C HIS A 329 13.52 -17.18 0.62
N CYS A 330 14.38 -16.41 -0.05
CA CYS A 330 15.27 -15.46 0.63
C CYS A 330 14.76 -14.02 0.61
N LEU A 331 14.10 -13.58 -0.47
CA LEU A 331 13.65 -12.21 -0.63
C LEU A 331 12.71 -11.76 0.50
N PRO A 332 11.75 -12.58 1.00
CA PRO A 332 10.92 -12.18 2.14
C PRO A 332 11.74 -11.85 3.40
N TYR A 333 12.80 -12.63 3.68
CA TYR A 333 13.70 -12.34 4.80
C TYR A 333 14.49 -11.06 4.54
N TYR A 334 15.09 -10.92 3.36
CA TYR A 334 15.89 -9.74 3.00
C TYR A 334 15.09 -8.45 3.07
N LEU A 335 13.86 -8.43 2.56
CA LEU A 335 12.96 -7.29 2.66
C LEU A 335 12.60 -6.97 4.13
N SER A 336 12.47 -8.00 4.98
CA SER A 336 12.10 -7.83 6.39
C SER A 336 13.18 -7.20 7.28
N VAL A 337 14.45 -7.24 6.85
CA VAL A 337 15.60 -6.69 7.61
C VAL A 337 16.02 -5.29 7.14
N LEU A 338 15.40 -4.78 6.07
CA LEU A 338 15.58 -3.40 5.62
C LEU A 338 14.92 -2.42 6.60
N LYS A 339 15.61 -1.31 6.87
CA LYS A 339 15.15 -0.26 7.78
C LYS A 339 14.80 1.01 7.04
#